data_AF-K0D9Z1-F1
#
_entry.id   AF-K0D9Z1-F1
#
_cell.length_a   1.000
_cell.length_b   1.000
_cell.length_c   1.000
_cell.angle_alpha   90.00
_cell.angle_beta   90.00
_cell.angle_gamma   90.00
#
_symmetry.space_group_name_H-M   'P 1'
#
loop_
_entity.id
_entity.type
_entity.pdbx_description
1 polymer ?
#
loop_
_entity_poly.entity_id
_entity_poly.type
_entity_poly.pdbx_seq_one_letter_code
_entity_poly.pdbx_strand_id
1 'polypeptide(L)'
;MIMDNSIIRITRNARGISQKKLGDLIGSQSMISRIENNQTSPTDYNLQKICNILNIPIDDYFNAVFGKKKQLINNQIKIRTSILQAR
;
A
#
# COMPACT_ATOMS: atom_id res chain seq x y z
N MET A 1 -0.26 11.24 -8.29
CA MET A 1 -0.03 10.72 -6.92
C MET A 1 0.47 9.28 -7.08
N ILE A 2 1.68 8.94 -6.65
CA ILE A 2 2.16 7.55 -6.75
C ILE A 2 1.50 6.79 -5.60
N MET A 3 0.50 5.96 -5.92
CA MET A 3 -0.12 5.02 -5.00
C MET A 3 0.69 3.74 -5.04
N ASP A 4 1.16 3.27 -3.88
CA ASP A 4 2.03 2.10 -3.78
C ASP A 4 1.34 0.98 -2.99
N ASN A 5 0.78 0.01 -3.71
CA ASN A 5 0.12 -1.18 -3.20
C ASN A 5 1.12 -2.28 -2.74
N SER A 6 2.40 -1.95 -2.58
CA SER A 6 3.42 -2.91 -2.15
C SER A 6 3.09 -3.60 -0.82
N ILE A 7 2.33 -2.96 0.08
CA ILE A 7 1.85 -3.56 1.33
C ILE A 7 1.04 -4.85 1.10
N ILE A 8 0.24 -4.92 0.03
CA ILE A 8 -0.53 -6.13 -0.32
C ILE A 8 0.44 -7.27 -0.64
N ARG A 9 1.43 -7.01 -1.51
CA ARG A 9 2.44 -8.00 -1.92
C ARG A 9 3.29 -8.48 -0.74
N ILE A 10 3.77 -7.54 0.08
CA ILE A 10 4.64 -7.82 1.24
C ILE A 10 3.88 -8.71 2.23
N THR A 11 2.67 -8.32 2.62
CA THR A 11 1.87 -9.08 3.59
C THR A 11 1.45 -10.43 3.03
N ARG A 12 1.08 -10.51 1.74
CA ARG A 12 0.76 -11.77 1.08
C ARG A 12 1.94 -12.75 1.12
N ASN A 13 3.15 -12.28 0.78
CA ASN A 13 4.36 -13.10 0.80
C ASN A 13 4.72 -13.54 2.23
N ALA A 14 4.63 -12.65 3.22
CA ALA A 14 4.89 -12.98 4.63
C ALA A 14 3.95 -14.07 5.17
N ARG A 15 2.80 -14.27 4.54
CA ARG A 15 1.80 -15.29 4.89
C ARG A 15 1.85 -16.55 4.04
N GLY A 16 2.80 -16.65 3.11
CA GLY A 16 2.91 -17.79 2.21
C GLY A 16 1.69 -17.97 1.27
N ILE A 17 0.94 -16.91 1.01
CA ILE A 17 -0.21 -16.94 0.10
C ILE A 17 0.30 -16.64 -1.32
N SER A 18 -0.02 -17.46 -2.31
CA SER A 18 0.33 -17.15 -3.71
C SER A 18 -0.65 -16.12 -4.30
N GLN A 19 -0.22 -15.38 -5.34
CA GLN A 19 -1.15 -14.50 -6.08
C GLN A 19 -2.34 -15.29 -6.66
N LYS A 20 -2.11 -16.53 -7.09
CA LYS A 20 -3.18 -17.43 -7.54
C LYS A 20 -4.18 -17.70 -6.41
N LYS A 21 -3.70 -18.10 -5.23
CA LYS A 21 -4.57 -18.40 -4.09
C LYS A 21 -5.38 -17.19 -3.64
N LEU A 22 -4.77 -15.99 -3.61
CA LEU A 22 -5.50 -14.77 -3.30
C LEU A 22 -6.51 -14.44 -4.41
N GLY A 23 -6.10 -14.57 -5.67
CA GLY A 23 -6.95 -14.36 -6.84
C GLY A 23 -8.17 -15.28 -6.85
N ASP A 24 -8.01 -16.57 -6.57
CA ASP A 24 -9.09 -17.56 -6.52
C ASP A 24 -10.19 -17.17 -5.48
N LEU A 25 -9.85 -16.39 -4.45
CA LEU A 25 -10.79 -15.94 -3.40
C LEU A 25 -11.53 -14.64 -3.73
N ILE A 26 -11.00 -13.83 -4.66
CA ILE A 26 -11.53 -12.48 -4.91
C ILE A 26 -11.82 -12.17 -6.38
N GLY A 27 -11.27 -12.92 -7.32
CA GLY A 27 -11.34 -12.65 -8.75
C GLY A 27 -10.36 -13.53 -9.54
N SER A 28 -9.19 -12.97 -9.91
CA SER A 28 -8.19 -13.69 -10.71
C SER A 28 -6.76 -13.38 -10.28
N GLN A 29 -5.82 -14.30 -10.58
CA GLN A 29 -4.39 -14.08 -10.34
C GLN A 29 -3.86 -12.83 -11.08
N SER A 30 -4.31 -12.61 -12.31
CA SER A 30 -3.90 -11.46 -13.12
C SER A 30 -4.35 -10.13 -12.51
N MET A 31 -5.55 -10.09 -11.92
CA MET A 31 -6.04 -8.93 -11.18
C MET A 31 -5.14 -8.63 -9.97
N ILE A 32 -4.77 -9.65 -9.17
CA ILE A 32 -3.84 -9.48 -8.04
C ILE A 32 -2.50 -8.92 -8.52
N SER A 33 -1.94 -9.48 -9.60
CA SER A 33 -0.67 -9.02 -10.14
C SER A 33 -0.72 -7.55 -10.55
N ARG A 34 -1.79 -7.12 -11.24
CA ARG A 34 -1.98 -5.72 -11.63
C ARG A 34 -2.11 -4.80 -10.42
N ILE A 35 -2.80 -5.22 -9.37
CA ILE A 35 -2.92 -4.47 -8.11
C ILE A 35 -1.55 -4.32 -7.44
N GLU A 36 -0.84 -5.43 -7.21
CA GLU A 36 0.46 -5.45 -6.52
C GLU A 36 1.57 -4.68 -7.25
N ASN A 37 1.45 -4.54 -8.56
CA ASN A 37 2.40 -3.79 -9.39
C ASN A 37 1.92 -2.37 -9.74
N ASN A 38 0.91 -1.84 -9.02
CA ASN A 38 0.39 -0.48 -9.21
C ASN A 38 -0.17 -0.18 -10.61
N GLN A 39 -0.52 -1.22 -11.37
CA GLN A 39 -1.13 -1.10 -12.70
C GLN A 39 -2.64 -0.86 -12.64
N THR A 40 -3.25 -1.14 -11.49
CA THR A 40 -4.63 -0.76 -11.15
C THR A 40 -4.78 -0.62 -9.65
N SER A 41 -5.68 0.25 -9.22
CA SER A 41 -6.13 0.26 -7.83
C SER A 41 -7.23 -0.81 -7.64
N PRO A 42 -7.33 -1.44 -6.45
CA PRO A 42 -8.50 -2.24 -6.12
C PRO A 42 -9.73 -1.35 -5.98
N THR A 43 -10.92 -1.90 -6.26
CA THR A 43 -12.19 -1.29 -5.82
C THR A 43 -12.27 -1.34 -4.29
N ASP A 44 -13.14 -0.54 -3.70
CA ASP A 44 -13.49 -0.60 -2.27
C ASP A 44 -13.86 -2.03 -1.82
N TYR A 45 -14.69 -2.73 -2.59
CA TYR A 45 -15.07 -4.12 -2.32
C TYR A 45 -13.87 -5.08 -2.32
N ASN A 46 -13.02 -5.00 -3.35
CA ASN A 46 -11.85 -5.87 -3.46
C ASN A 46 -10.80 -5.52 -2.39
N LEU A 47 -10.64 -4.24 -2.07
CA LEU A 47 -9.75 -3.78 -1.02
C LEU A 47 -10.16 -4.37 0.33
N GLN A 48 -11.45 -4.27 0.69
CA GLN A 48 -11.97 -4.84 1.93
C GLN A 48 -11.70 -6.35 2.02
N LYS A 49 -11.94 -7.09 0.93
CA LYS A 49 -11.64 -8.53 0.88
C LYS A 49 -10.16 -8.83 1.04
N ILE A 50 -9.29 -8.10 0.33
CA ILE A 50 -7.85 -8.27 0.40
C ILE A 50 -7.38 -8.02 1.84
N CYS A 51 -7.81 -6.92 2.46
CA CYS A 51 -7.49 -6.59 3.84
C CYS A 51 -7.94 -7.67 4.82
N ASN A 52 -9.15 -8.21 4.66
CA ASN A 52 -9.65 -9.27 5.53
C ASN A 52 -8.83 -10.57 5.37
N ILE A 53 -8.60 -11.03 4.14
CA ILE A 53 -7.85 -12.28 3.85
C ILE A 53 -6.40 -12.15 4.32
N LEU A 54 -5.80 -10.99 4.06
CA LEU A 54 -4.44 -10.68 4.45
C LEU A 54 -4.37 -10.03 5.84
N ASN A 55 -5.43 -10.09 6.67
CA ASN A 55 -5.54 -9.46 8.00
C ASN A 55 -4.67 -8.19 8.11
N ILE A 56 -4.88 -7.26 7.17
CA ILE A 56 -4.28 -5.92 7.13
C ILE A 56 -5.34 -4.98 7.68
N PRO A 57 -5.12 -4.32 8.83
CA PRO A 57 -5.99 -3.23 9.27
C PRO A 57 -6.13 -2.19 8.17
N ILE A 58 -7.36 -1.76 7.89
CA ILE A 58 -7.61 -0.85 6.75
C ILE A 58 -6.83 0.46 6.89
N ASP A 59 -6.65 0.94 8.13
CA ASP A 59 -5.83 2.12 8.43
C ASP A 59 -4.37 1.93 8.06
N ASP A 60 -3.80 0.73 8.27
CA ASP A 60 -2.42 0.42 7.90
C ASP A 60 -2.24 0.43 6.38
N TYR A 61 -3.23 -0.08 5.64
CA TYR A 61 -3.24 0.04 4.19
C TYR A 61 -3.25 1.51 3.74
N PHE A 62 -4.14 2.33 4.30
CA PHE A 62 -4.21 3.75 3.95
C PHE A 62 -2.92 4.50 4.35
N ASN A 63 -2.36 4.20 5.52
CA ASN A 63 -1.10 4.79 5.96
C ASN A 63 0.06 4.41 5.03
N ALA A 64 0.13 3.16 4.56
CA ALA A 64 1.18 2.73 3.64
C ALA A 64 1.05 3.37 2.25
N VAL A 65 -0.18 3.41 1.70
CA VAL A 65 -0.44 3.91 0.34
C VAL A 65 -0.40 5.44 0.27
N PHE A 66 -0.87 6.14 1.31
CA PHE A 66 -1.07 7.59 1.30
C PHE A 66 -0.19 8.35 2.31
N GLY A 67 0.27 7.69 3.38
CA GLY A 67 1.02 8.32 4.47
C GLY A 67 2.40 8.84 4.09
N LYS A 68 2.96 8.43 2.94
CA LYS A 68 4.23 8.97 2.41
C LYS A 68 4.19 10.50 2.21
N LYS A 69 3.02 11.08 1.89
CA LYS A 69 2.90 12.54 1.67
C LYS A 69 3.14 13.33 2.96
N LYS A 70 2.64 12.86 4.12
CA LYS A 70 2.85 13.52 5.41
C LYS A 70 4.31 13.48 5.83
N GLN A 71 5.00 12.36 5.62
CA GLN A 71 6.44 12.25 5.89
C GLN A 71 7.27 13.15 4.96
N LEU A 72 6.96 13.21 3.65
CA LEU A 72 7.66 14.09 2.71
C LEU A 72 7.52 15.57 3.08
N ILE A 73 6.31 16.00 3.45
CA ILE A 73 6.05 17.38 3.89
C ILE A 73 6.83 17.68 5.18
N ASN A 74 6.77 16.79 6.17
CA ASN A 74 7.50 16.95 7.43
C ASN A 74 9.02 17.03 7.20
N ASN A 75 9.56 16.21 6.30
CA ASN A 75 10.98 16.24 5.97
C ASN A 75 11.38 17.54 5.28
N GLN A 76 10.58 18.05 4.35
CA GLN A 76 10.84 19.35 3.71
C GLN A 76 10.81 20.51 4.70
N ILE A 77 9.85 20.50 5.64
CA ILE A 77 9.76 21.52 6.70
C ILE A 77 11.01 21.43 7.59
N LYS A 78 11.38 20.23 8.03
CA LYS A 78 12.56 20.00 8.89
C LYS A 78 13.84 20.53 8.24
N ILE A 79 14.06 20.23 6.95
CA ILE A 79 15.22 20.71 6.19
C ILE A 79 15.25 22.25 6.13
N ARG A 80 14.12 22.90 5.85
CA ARG A 80 14.03 24.37 5.81
C ARG A 80 14.39 25.00 7.16
N THR A 81 13.82 24.49 8.25
CA THR A 81 14.11 25.00 9.59
C THR A 81 15.58 24.85 9.96
N SER A 82 16.22 23.73 9.61
CA SER A 82 17.65 23.52 9.85
C SER A 82 18.55 24.50 9.08
N ILE A 83 18.19 24.88 7.86
CA ILE A 83 18.93 25.87 7.06
C ILE A 83 18.78 27.28 7.63
N LEU A 84 17.59 27.63 8.14
CA LEU A 84 17.30 28.94 8.73
C LEU A 84 18.02 29.19 10.05
N GLN A 85 18.32 28.14 10.84
CA GLN A 85 19.03 28.26 12.12
C GLN A 85 20.55 28.15 12.01
N ALA A 86 21.08 27.81 10.83
CA ALA A 86 22.52 27.75 10.57
C ALA A 86 23.11 29.06 9.99
N ARG A 87 22.30 30.12 9.93
CA ARG A 87 22.68 31.49 9.56
C ARG A 87 22.60 32.39 10.79
#